data_AF-A0A1B7LG97-F1
#
_entry.id   AF-A0A1B7LG97-F1
#
_cell.length_a   1.000
_cell.length_b   1.000
_cell.length_c   1.000
_cell.angle_alpha   90.00
_cell.angle_beta   90.00
_cell.angle_gamma   90.00
#
_symmetry.space_group_name_H-M   'P 1'
#
loop_
_entity.id
_entity.type
_entity.pdbx_description
1 polymer ?
#
loop_
_entity_poly.entity_id
_entity_poly.type
_entity_poly.pdbx_seq_one_letter_code
_entity_poly.pdbx_strand_id
1 'polypeptide(L)'
;MSGIPHEFFTVETLSTFGGLVLFVSLVTTLLKTPVKERWGDWAVRPLAILIALLTELFVTATRGVLNLESVGLAVVNAVLVALAASGSHEYISDPLAQKKRPQDFNLLDNGKRIP
;
A
#
# COMPACT_ATOMS: atom_id res chain seq x y z
N MET A 1 -7.62 40.31 -0.20
CA MET A 1 -6.57 39.29 -0.28
C MET A 1 -7.22 37.95 0.02
N SER A 2 -7.36 37.10 -1.00
CA SER A 2 -7.93 35.76 -0.90
C SER A 2 -6.99 34.88 -0.07
N GLY A 3 -7.39 34.58 1.17
CA GLY A 3 -6.67 33.66 2.04
C GLY A 3 -6.57 32.30 1.37
N ILE A 4 -5.34 31.80 1.23
CA ILE A 4 -5.07 30.43 0.79
C ILE A 4 -5.86 29.48 1.72
N PRO A 5 -6.59 28.48 1.19
CA PRO A 5 -7.37 27.54 2.00
C PRO A 5 -6.42 26.78 2.94
N HIS A 6 -6.39 27.20 4.21
CA HIS A 6 -5.56 26.59 5.26
C HIS A 6 -6.14 25.25 5.74
N GLU A 7 -7.38 24.93 5.36
CA GLU A 7 -8.12 23.73 5.76
C GLU A 7 -7.38 22.41 5.46
N PHE A 8 -6.63 22.36 4.35
CA PHE A 8 -5.99 21.13 3.86
C PHE A 8 -4.58 20.89 4.41
N PHE A 9 -3.92 21.94 4.93
CA PHE A 9 -2.55 21.88 5.43
C PHE A 9 -2.47 22.17 6.93
N THR A 10 -3.42 21.63 7.69
CA THR A 10 -3.40 21.65 9.15
C THR A 10 -2.72 20.40 9.72
N VAL A 11 -2.14 20.52 10.91
CA VAL A 11 -1.56 19.38 11.64
C VAL A 11 -2.60 18.29 11.90
N GLU A 12 -3.87 18.67 12.06
CA GLU A 12 -4.97 17.73 12.29
C GLU A 12 -5.27 16.88 11.04
N THR A 13 -5.39 17.51 9.87
CA THR A 13 -5.61 16.81 8.60
C THR A 13 -4.41 15.91 8.26
N LEU A 14 -3.18 16.42 8.43
CA LEU A 14 -1.97 15.66 8.19
C LEU A 14 -1.79 14.49 9.15
N SER A 15 -2.14 14.66 10.44
CA SER A 15 -2.02 13.58 11.43
C SER A 15 -3.06 12.49 11.22
N THR A 16 -4.28 12.82 10.78
CA THR A 16 -5.31 11.83 10.44
C THR A 16 -4.90 11.02 9.21
N PHE A 17 -4.47 11.69 8.14
CA PHE A 17 -3.97 11.02 6.93
C PHE A 17 -2.72 10.18 7.25
N GLY A 18 -1.75 10.76 7.95
CA GLY A 18 -0.54 10.06 8.38
C GLY A 18 -0.82 8.85 9.25
N GLY A 19 -1.78 8.96 10.18
CA GLY A 19 -2.23 7.85 11.03
C GLY A 19 -2.84 6.70 10.23
N LEU A 20 -3.68 7.01 9.24
CA LEU A 20 -4.24 6.01 8.32
C LEU A 20 -3.15 5.34 7.48
N VAL A 21 -2.23 6.13 6.91
CA VAL A 21 -1.09 5.62 6.14
C VAL A 21 -0.23 4.69 6.98
N LEU A 22 0.12 5.08 8.22
CA LEU A 22 0.92 4.24 9.11
C LEU A 22 0.18 2.96 9.50
N PHE A 23 -1.11 3.06 9.83
CA PHE A 23 -1.93 1.90 10.17
C PHE A 23 -1.98 0.90 9.00
N VAL A 24 -2.32 1.36 7.80
CA VAL A 24 -2.36 0.51 6.60
C VAL A 24 -0.98 -0.04 6.27
N SER A 25 0.09 0.74 6.46
CA SER A 25 1.48 0.26 6.25
C SER A 25 1.82 -0.90 7.19
N LEU A 26 1.49 -0.78 8.47
CA LEU A 26 1.74 -1.83 9.46
C LEU A 26 0.91 -3.09 9.17
N VAL A 27 -0.39 -2.93 8.90
CA VAL A 27 -1.27 -4.07 8.61
C VAL A 27 -0.78 -4.78 7.34
N THR A 28 -0.52 -4.04 6.27
CA THR A 28 -0.08 -4.65 5.01
C THR A 28 1.27 -5.34 5.14
N THR A 29 2.26 -4.73 5.82
CA THR A 29 3.58 -5.34 6.03
C THR A 29 3.50 -6.64 6.86
N LEU A 30 2.67 -6.68 7.90
CA LEU A 30 2.41 -7.89 8.66
C LEU A 30 1.71 -8.97 7.83
N LEU A 31 0.83 -8.58 6.91
CA LEU A 31 0.12 -9.52 6.04
C LEU A 31 0.97 -10.00 4.86
N LYS A 32 2.00 -9.25 4.43
CA LYS A 32 2.89 -9.69 3.32
C LYS A 32 3.50 -11.06 3.60
N THR A 33 4.00 -11.32 4.81
CA THR A 33 4.67 -12.59 5.18
C THR A 33 3.75 -13.82 5.05
N PRO A 34 2.60 -13.90 5.74
CA PRO A 34 1.71 -15.06 5.63
C PRO A 34 1.06 -15.20 4.24
N VAL A 35 0.81 -14.08 3.54
CA VAL A 35 0.21 -14.11 2.19
C VAL A 35 1.21 -14.62 1.16
N LYS A 36 2.48 -14.19 1.23
CA LYS A 36 3.54 -14.71 0.35
C LYS A 36 3.73 -16.22 0.51
N GLU A 37 3.68 -16.71 1.75
CA GLU A 37 3.84 -18.14 2.04
C GLU A 37 2.67 -19.00 1.54
N ARG A 38 1.44 -18.50 1.57
CA ARG A 38 0.28 -19.28 1.12
C ARG A 38 -0.06 -19.10 -0.36
N TRP A 39 -0.09 -17.87 -0.88
CA TRP A 39 -0.74 -17.54 -2.16
C TRP A 39 0.25 -16.96 -3.20
N GLY A 40 1.53 -16.88 -2.87
CA GLY A 40 2.58 -16.37 -3.75
C GLY A 40 2.62 -14.83 -3.83
N ASP A 41 3.72 -14.31 -4.37
CA ASP A 41 4.05 -12.87 -4.31
C ASP A 41 3.04 -11.98 -5.07
N TRP A 42 2.31 -12.55 -6.03
CA TRP A 42 1.32 -11.84 -6.83
C TRP A 42 0.05 -11.47 -6.05
N ALA A 43 -0.35 -12.28 -5.08
CA ALA A 43 -1.57 -12.06 -4.29
C ALA A 43 -1.46 -10.90 -3.29
N VAL A 44 -0.24 -10.53 -2.91
CA VAL A 44 0.04 -9.51 -1.89
C VAL A 44 -0.41 -8.11 -2.35
N ARG A 45 -0.38 -7.85 -3.66
CA ARG A 45 -0.65 -6.55 -4.27
C ARG A 45 -2.12 -6.13 -4.21
N PRO A 46 -3.09 -6.89 -4.76
CA PRO A 46 -4.50 -6.55 -4.62
C PRO A 46 -4.98 -6.59 -3.16
N LEU A 47 -4.32 -7.39 -2.32
CA LEU A 47 -4.68 -7.52 -0.90
C LEU A 47 -4.33 -6.25 -0.11
N ALA A 48 -3.22 -5.58 -0.42
CA ALA A 48 -2.89 -4.28 0.17
C ALA A 48 -3.91 -3.19 -0.19
N ILE A 49 -4.35 -3.16 -1.45
CA ILE A 49 -5.40 -2.23 -1.91
C ILE A 49 -6.72 -2.55 -1.21
N LEU A 50 -7.07 -3.82 -1.07
CA LEU A 50 -8.29 -4.25 -0.38
C LEU A 50 -8.29 -3.85 1.10
N ILE A 51 -7.17 -4.04 1.81
CA ILE A 51 -7.04 -3.64 3.22
C ILE A 51 -7.19 -2.13 3.39
N ALA A 52 -6.56 -1.34 2.52
CA ALA A 52 -6.69 0.12 2.56
C ALA A 52 -8.15 0.56 2.37
N LEU A 53 -8.85 -0.06 1.41
CA LEU A 53 -10.24 0.23 1.10
C LEU A 53 -11.19 -0.19 2.24
N LEU A 54 -10.98 -1.36 2.83
CA LEU A 54 -11.75 -1.82 3.98
C LEU A 54 -11.53 -0.93 5.22
N THR A 55 -10.29 -0.51 5.45
CA THR A 55 -9.94 0.40 6.56
C THR A 55 -10.64 1.74 6.39
N GLU A 56 -10.58 2.34 5.21
CA GLU A 56 -11.21 3.64 4.96
C GLU A 56 -12.74 3.55 4.99
N LEU A 57 -13.31 2.44 4.50
CA LEU A 57 -14.75 2.20 4.59
C LEU A 57 -15.21 2.02 6.04
N PHE A 58 -14.42 1.32 6.86
CA PHE A 58 -14.68 1.18 8.30
C PHE A 58 -14.60 2.53 9.03
N VAL A 59 -13.61 3.34 8.73
CA VAL A 59 -13.46 4.71 9.28
C VAL A 59 -14.65 5.59 8.86
N THR A 60 -15.10 5.47 7.62
CA THR A 60 -16.27 6.21 7.12
C THR A 60 -17.56 5.75 7.79
N ALA A 61 -17.72 4.44 7.99
CA ALA A 61 -18.88 3.85 8.67
C ALA A 61 -18.95 4.25 10.16
N THR A 62 -17.82 4.23 10.87
CA THR A 62 -17.75 4.63 12.29
C THR A 62 -18.02 6.12 12.52
N ARG A 63 -17.81 6.97 11.49
CA ARG A 63 -18.19 8.39 11.51
C ARG A 63 -19.69 8.63 11.29
N GLY A 64 -20.47 7.59 10.97
CA GLY A 64 -21.92 7.68 10.80
C GLY A 64 -22.36 8.39 9.51
N VAL A 65 -21.43 8.65 8.58
CA VAL A 65 -21.70 9.36 7.32
C VAL A 65 -21.66 8.37 6.16
N LEU A 66 -22.71 7.55 6.04
CA LEU A 66 -22.87 6.60 4.93
C LEU A 66 -23.69 7.22 3.79
N ASN A 67 -23.14 8.25 3.15
CA ASN A 67 -23.69 8.82 1.92
C ASN A 67 -22.88 8.34 0.71
N LEU A 68 -23.48 8.36 -0.49
CA LEU A 68 -22.81 7.94 -1.73
C LEU A 68 -21.53 8.75 -2.00
N GLU A 69 -21.54 10.04 -1.68
CA GLU A 69 -20.38 10.93 -1.77
C GLU A 69 -19.26 10.53 -0.79
N SER A 70 -19.63 10.13 0.42
CA SER A 70 -18.68 9.70 1.46
C SER A 70 -18.01 8.38 1.09
N VAL A 71 -18.75 7.47 0.44
CA VAL A 71 -18.19 6.23 -0.09
C VAL A 71 -17.23 6.52 -1.26
N GLY A 72 -17.59 7.43 -2.17
CA GLY A 72 -16.71 7.87 -3.25
C GLY A 72 -15.40 8.48 -2.73
N LEU A 73 -15.50 9.34 -1.71
CA LEU A 73 -14.34 9.96 -1.06
C LEU A 73 -13.47 8.91 -0.33
N ALA A 74 -14.10 7.94 0.33
CA ALA A 74 -13.38 6.82 0.96
C ALA A 74 -12.60 5.99 -0.06
N VAL A 75 -13.14 5.76 -1.26
CA VAL A 75 -12.41 5.04 -2.31
C VAL A 75 -11.16 5.82 -2.75
N VAL A 76 -11.28 7.13 -2.97
CA VAL A 76 -10.14 7.98 -3.37
C VAL A 76 -9.08 8.03 -2.25
N ASN A 77 -9.50 8.25 -1.00
CA ASN A 77 -8.61 8.26 0.15
C ASN A 77 -7.90 6.91 0.33
N ALA A 78 -8.61 5.80 0.16
CA ALA A 78 -8.02 4.47 0.24
C ALA A 78 -6.94 4.25 -0.81
N VAL A 79 -7.13 4.73 -2.05
CA VAL A 79 -6.12 4.64 -3.10
C VAL A 79 -4.89 5.47 -2.74
N LEU A 80 -5.07 6.71 -2.26
CA LEU A 80 -3.95 7.57 -1.84
C LEU A 80 -3.17 6.94 -0.67
N VAL A 81 -3.90 6.41 0.32
CA VAL A 81 -3.33 5.71 1.48
C VAL A 81 -2.59 4.45 1.04
N ALA A 82 -3.16 3.65 0.14
CA ALA A 82 -2.53 2.45 -0.39
C ALA A 82 -1.22 2.77 -1.13
N LEU A 83 -1.21 3.82 -1.97
CA LEU A 83 -0.02 4.25 -2.70
C LEU A 83 1.07 4.77 -1.75
N ALA A 84 0.69 5.55 -0.73
CA ALA A 84 1.61 6.04 0.28
C ALA A 84 2.18 4.90 1.14
N ALA A 85 1.33 3.95 1.55
CA ALA A 85 1.69 2.84 2.43
C ALA A 85 2.52 1.75 1.73
N SER A 86 2.23 1.49 0.45
CA SER A 86 2.93 0.44 -0.29
C SER A 86 4.35 0.85 -0.70
N GLY A 87 4.68 2.15 -0.63
CA GLY A 87 5.94 2.68 -1.14
C GLY A 87 5.95 2.57 -2.66
N SER A 88 5.90 3.70 -3.34
CA SER A 88 5.86 3.78 -4.81
C SER A 88 6.99 3.00 -5.51
N HIS A 89 8.06 2.60 -4.80
CA HIS A 89 9.16 1.81 -5.34
C HIS A 89 8.76 0.40 -5.83
N GLU A 90 7.89 -0.32 -5.12
CA GLU A 90 7.56 -1.72 -5.50
C GLU A 90 6.62 -1.78 -6.73
N TYR A 91 5.93 -0.68 -7.04
CA TYR A 91 5.04 -0.55 -8.20
C TYR A 91 5.66 0.18 -9.38
N ILE A 92 6.55 1.15 -9.15
CA ILE A 92 7.19 1.96 -10.20
C ILE A 92 8.51 1.34 -10.66
N SER A 93 9.27 0.71 -9.77
CA SER A 93 10.65 0.31 -10.08
C SER A 93 10.76 -1.07 -10.74
N ASP A 94 9.90 -2.04 -10.39
CA ASP A 94 9.79 -3.28 -11.17
C ASP A 94 8.54 -4.10 -10.78
N PRO A 95 7.44 -4.06 -11.56
CA PRO A 95 6.27 -4.87 -11.29
C PRO A 95 6.52 -6.38 -11.48
N LEU A 96 7.65 -6.80 -12.08
CA LEU A 96 7.91 -8.20 -12.43
C LEU A 96 9.26 -8.73 -11.91
N ALA A 97 9.97 -7.99 -11.06
CA ALA A 97 11.22 -8.46 -10.46
C ALA A 97 10.99 -9.72 -9.62
N GLN A 98 11.18 -10.88 -10.25
CA GLN A 98 11.35 -12.13 -9.54
C GLN A 98 12.64 -11.99 -8.73
N LYS A 99 12.51 -12.00 -7.40
CA LYS A 99 13.66 -12.07 -6.50
C LYS A 99 14.43 -13.35 -6.82
N LYS A 100 15.47 -13.25 -7.66
CA LYS A 100 16.38 -14.37 -7.92
C LYS A 100 16.97 -14.80 -6.58
N ARG A 101 16.81 -16.08 -6.24
CA ARG A 101 17.40 -16.59 -5.01
C ARG A 101 18.92 -16.54 -5.17
N PRO A 102 19.69 -16.26 -4.10
CA PRO A 102 21.15 -16.27 -4.17
C PRO A 102 21.73 -17.58 -4.73
N GLN A 103 21.00 -18.68 -4.57
CA GLN A 103 21.34 -20.00 -5.10
C GLN A 103 21.33 -20.03 -6.64
N ASP A 104 20.40 -19.33 -7.30
CA ASP A 104 20.32 -19.25 -8.76
C ASP A 104 21.47 -18.42 -9.35
N PHE A 105 21.96 -17.42 -8.60
CA PHE A 105 23.13 -16.62 -9.01
C PHE A 105 24.42 -17.45 -8.98
N ASN A 106 24.61 -18.25 -7.91
CA ASN A 106 25.76 -19.14 -7.79
C ASN A 106 25.78 -20.24 -8.87
N LEU A 107 24.61 -20.73 -9.32
CA LEU A 107 24.55 -21.75 -10.38
C LEU A 107 24.87 -21.18 -11.77
N LEU A 108 24.51 -19.91 -12.03
CA LEU A 108 24.82 -19.23 -13.29
C LEU A 108 26.28 -18.78 -13.38
N ASP A 109 26.88 -18.38 -12.26
CA ASP A 109 28.30 -18.02 -12.18
C ASP A 109 29.20 -19.26 -12.27
N ASN A 110 28.83 -20.34 -11.59
CA ASN A 110 29.65 -21.56 -11.56
C ASN A 110 29.44 -22.46 -12.81
N GLY A 111 28.33 -22.30 -13.52
CA GLY A 111 28.03 -23.00 -14.78
C GLY A 111 28.69 -22.39 -16.03
N LYS A 112 29.31 -21.21 -15.93
CA LYS A 112 29.96 -20.53 -17.06
C LYS A 112 31.48 -20.71 -17.12
N ARG A 113 32.04 -21.65 -16.36
CA ARG A 113 33.38 -22.19 -16.63
C ARG A 113 33.30 -23.27 -17.70
N ILE A 114 32.98 -22.87 -18.91
CA ILE A 114 33.33 -23.66 -20.10
C ILE A 114 34.83 -23.45 -20.38
N PRO A 115 35.59 -24.52 -20.68
CA PRO A 115 37.04 -24.46 -20.89
C PRO A 115 37.43 -23.59 -22.07
#